data_AF-A0A1W6CJE0-F1
#
_entry.id   AF-A0A1W6CJE0-F1
#
_cell.length_a   1.000
_cell.length_b   1.000
_cell.length_c   1.000
_cell.angle_alpha   90.00
_cell.angle_beta   90.00
_cell.angle_gamma   90.00
#
_symmetry.space_group_name_H-M   'P 1'
#
loop_
_entity.id
_entity.type
_entity.pdbx_description
1 polymer ?
#
loop_
_entity_poly.entity_id
_entity_poly.type
_entity_poly.pdbx_seq_one_letter_code
_entity_poly.pdbx_strand_id
1 'polypeptide(L)'
;MSAEPAPTRALVVFSGKADLGWLRLLRPGFRHCFVLLELGGVWVCVNPLAHRTSVELWSLDPATDLAAWLCAQEGLSVVETVVRHPPRRASPIGIFSCVEAVKRVLGLQDRWVLTPGQLYDHLTRNGKKSLTAPICGNMVQKSTPEPCPNHPPASQPGPVRP
;
A
#
# COMPACT_ATOMS: atom_id res chain seq x y z
N MET A 1 -23.01 26.45 -2.84
CA MET A 1 -22.52 25.53 -1.79
C MET A 1 -21.94 24.33 -2.50
N SER A 2 -20.62 24.30 -2.72
CA SER A 2 -19.97 23.12 -3.28
C SER A 2 -19.94 22.06 -2.20
N ALA A 3 -20.50 20.88 -2.47
CA ALA A 3 -20.37 19.75 -1.56
C ALA A 3 -18.88 19.43 -1.39
N GLU A 4 -18.42 19.33 -0.14
CA GLU A 4 -17.09 18.79 0.14
C GLU A 4 -17.01 17.39 -0.46
N PRO A 5 -15.98 17.08 -1.28
CA PRO A 5 -15.85 15.76 -1.87
C PRO A 5 -15.75 14.70 -0.77
N ALA A 6 -16.39 13.55 -1.00
CA ALA A 6 -16.26 12.42 -0.09
C ALA A 6 -14.77 12.06 0.09
N PRO A 7 -14.35 11.67 1.31
CA PRO A 7 -12.95 11.38 1.58
C PRO A 7 -12.46 10.22 0.71
N THR A 8 -11.31 10.38 0.05
CA THR A 8 -10.71 9.35 -0.78
C THR A 8 -10.29 8.16 0.09
N ARG A 9 -10.86 6.98 -0.16
CA ARG A 9 -10.48 5.74 0.52
C ARG A 9 -9.07 5.32 0.12
N ALA A 10 -8.35 4.76 1.07
CA ALA A 10 -6.98 4.30 0.88
C ALA A 10 -6.73 2.98 1.62
N LEU A 11 -5.94 2.10 1.01
CA LEU A 11 -5.39 0.90 1.64
C LEU A 11 -3.89 1.09 1.81
N VAL A 12 -3.39 1.01 3.04
CA VAL A 12 -1.94 0.98 3.29
C VAL A 12 -1.53 -0.46 3.50
N VAL A 13 -0.64 -0.93 2.64
CA VAL A 13 -0.17 -2.32 2.64
C VAL A 13 1.26 -2.36 3.14
N PHE A 14 1.52 -3.26 4.07
CA PHE A 14 2.82 -3.49 4.69
C PHE A 14 3.31 -4.87 4.30
N SER A 15 4.61 -5.01 4.05
CA SER A 15 5.23 -6.29 3.74
C SER A 15 6.47 -6.57 4.58
N GLY A 16 6.65 -7.84 4.96
CA GLY A 16 7.88 -8.35 5.55
C GLY A 16 8.99 -8.65 4.55
N LYS A 17 8.71 -8.61 3.24
CA LYS A 17 9.72 -8.81 2.19
C LYS A 17 10.65 -7.59 2.13
N ALA A 18 11.94 -7.86 1.99
CA ALA A 18 12.95 -6.82 1.89
C ALA A 18 14.02 -7.24 0.88
N ASP A 19 14.18 -6.44 -0.16
CA ASP A 19 15.23 -6.63 -1.16
C ASP A 19 16.58 -6.13 -0.67
N LEU A 20 16.60 -5.25 0.34
CA LEU A 20 17.81 -4.66 0.91
C LEU A 20 18.12 -5.23 2.30
N GLY A 21 19.34 -5.72 2.50
CA GLY A 21 19.75 -6.42 3.72
C GLY A 21 19.62 -5.61 5.01
N TRP A 22 19.89 -4.29 4.96
CA TRP A 22 19.78 -3.40 6.13
C TRP A 22 18.34 -3.23 6.63
N LEU A 23 17.32 -3.44 5.79
CA LEU A 23 15.92 -3.41 6.21
C LEU A 23 15.55 -4.57 7.16
N ARG A 24 16.43 -5.57 7.32
CA ARG A 24 16.25 -6.65 8.32
C ARG A 24 16.34 -6.16 9.77
N LEU A 25 16.89 -4.95 10.01
CA LEU A 25 16.88 -4.30 11.33
C LEU A 25 15.47 -3.78 11.71
N LEU A 26 14.58 -3.63 10.73
CA LEU A 26 13.20 -3.21 10.99
C LEU A 26 12.38 -4.36 11.59
N ARG A 27 11.28 -4.01 12.27
CA ARG A 27 10.33 -4.97 12.86
C ARG A 27 9.98 -6.07 11.85
N PRO A 28 10.15 -7.36 12.18
CA PRO A 28 9.75 -8.46 11.30
C PRO A 28 8.30 -8.29 10.84
N GLY A 29 8.05 -8.56 9.55
CA GLY A 29 6.74 -8.33 8.92
C GLY A 29 6.50 -6.89 8.42
N PHE A 30 7.35 -5.92 8.79
CA PHE A 30 7.15 -4.50 8.47
C PHE A 30 8.44 -3.85 7.94
N ARG A 31 8.84 -4.25 6.72
CA ARG A 31 10.06 -3.79 6.07
C ARG A 31 9.82 -2.88 4.88
N HIS A 32 8.62 -2.94 4.31
CA HIS A 32 8.18 -2.06 3.24
C HIS A 32 6.70 -1.69 3.42
N CYS A 33 6.29 -0.54 2.87
CA CYS A 33 4.89 -0.18 2.76
C CYS A 33 4.59 0.58 1.47
N PHE A 34 3.38 0.41 0.97
CA PHE A 34 2.83 1.13 -0.18
C PHE A 34 1.36 1.45 0.06
N VAL A 35 0.75 2.24 -0.82
CA VAL A 35 -0.64 2.70 -0.66
C VAL A 35 -1.42 2.51 -1.95
N LEU A 36 -2.68 2.08 -1.83
CA LEU A 36 -3.65 2.10 -2.91
C LEU A 36 -4.72 3.14 -2.62
N LEU A 37 -5.10 3.93 -3.63
CA LEU A 37 -6.13 4.96 -3.54
C LEU A 37 -7.33 4.58 -4.39
N GLU A 38 -8.54 4.66 -3.85
CA GLU A 38 -9.76 4.44 -4.63
C GLU A 38 -10.16 5.76 -5.32
N LEU A 39 -9.96 5.83 -6.63
CA LEU A 39 -10.25 7.01 -7.44
C LEU A 39 -11.12 6.61 -8.63
N GLY A 40 -12.33 7.15 -8.70
CA GLY A 40 -13.22 6.93 -9.85
C GLY A 40 -13.54 5.46 -10.13
N GLY A 41 -13.64 4.62 -9.09
CA GLY A 41 -13.93 3.19 -9.22
C GLY A 41 -12.75 2.31 -9.60
N VAL A 42 -11.54 2.86 -9.70
CA VAL A 42 -10.29 2.09 -9.85
C VAL A 42 -9.36 2.31 -8.67
N TRP A 43 -8.43 1.38 -8.47
CA TRP A 43 -7.40 1.50 -7.46
C TRP A 43 -6.11 2.01 -8.08
N VAL A 44 -5.55 3.09 -7.53
CA VAL A 44 -4.24 3.61 -7.91
C VAL A 44 -3.22 3.18 -6.89
N CYS A 45 -2.33 2.25 -7.26
CA CYS A 45 -1.23 1.81 -6.44
C CYS A 45 -0.06 2.79 -6.56
N VAL A 46 0.44 3.29 -5.43
CA VAL A 46 1.67 4.09 -5.32
C VAL A 46 2.67 3.31 -4.48
N ASN A 47 3.70 2.80 -5.14
CA ASN A 47 4.71 1.94 -4.53
C ASN A 47 6.11 2.58 -4.59
N PRO A 48 6.52 3.27 -3.50
CA PRO A 48 7.84 3.90 -3.41
C PRO A 48 8.93 2.84 -3.16
N LEU A 49 9.51 2.31 -4.24
CA LEU A 49 10.65 1.39 -4.19
C LEU A 49 11.96 2.16 -4.00
N ALA A 50 13.00 1.45 -3.55
CA ALA A 50 14.31 2.06 -3.29
C ALA A 50 14.96 2.71 -4.54
N HIS A 51 14.65 2.19 -5.73
CA HIS A 51 15.26 2.65 -6.99
C HIS A 51 14.30 3.50 -7.85
N ARG A 52 12.99 3.49 -7.57
CA ARG A 52 11.96 4.26 -8.28
C ARG A 52 10.65 4.28 -7.51
N THR A 53 9.75 5.20 -7.79
CA THR A 53 8.34 5.06 -7.37
C THR A 53 7.52 4.51 -8.53
N SER A 54 6.86 3.36 -8.36
CA SER A 54 5.88 2.89 -9.34
C SER A 54 4.49 3.45 -9.02
N VAL A 55 3.76 3.77 -10.08
CA VAL A 55 2.37 4.22 -10.02
C VAL A 55 1.60 3.40 -11.04
N GLU A 56 0.61 2.64 -10.57
CA GLU A 56 -0.08 1.62 -11.36
C GLU A 56 -1.60 1.73 -11.15
N LEU A 57 -2.36 1.50 -12.22
CA LEU A 57 -3.82 1.42 -12.17
C LEU A 57 -4.24 -0.04 -12.07
N TRP A 58 -5.08 -0.35 -11.09
CA TRP A 58 -5.64 -1.67 -10.86
C TRP A 58 -7.15 -1.60 -11.11
N SER A 59 -7.54 -2.08 -12.28
CA SER A 59 -8.95 -2.27 -12.65
C SER A 59 -9.38 -3.65 -12.19
N LEU A 60 -10.09 -3.69 -11.07
CA LEU A 60 -10.64 -4.91 -10.50
C LEU A 60 -12.14 -4.96 -10.77
N ASP A 61 -12.73 -6.15 -10.70
CA ASP A 61 -14.19 -6.27 -10.65
C ASP A 61 -14.70 -5.45 -9.44
N PRO A 62 -15.71 -4.58 -9.60
CA PRO A 62 -16.28 -3.78 -8.51
C PRO A 62 -16.74 -4.60 -7.29
N ALA A 63 -17.08 -5.88 -7.47
CA ALA A 63 -17.44 -6.79 -6.38
C ALA A 63 -16.22 -7.32 -5.60
N THR A 64 -15.00 -7.06 -6.07
CA THR A 64 -13.77 -7.53 -5.41
C THR A 64 -13.50 -6.73 -4.15
N ASP A 65 -13.51 -7.42 -3.00
CA ASP A 65 -12.95 -6.89 -1.77
C ASP A 65 -11.41 -6.96 -1.84
N LEU A 66 -10.81 -5.88 -2.33
CA LEU A 66 -9.36 -5.78 -2.49
C LEU A 66 -8.62 -5.87 -1.15
N ALA A 67 -9.19 -5.32 -0.06
CA ALA A 67 -8.56 -5.37 1.25
C ALA A 67 -8.48 -6.81 1.76
N ALA A 68 -9.59 -7.56 1.66
CA ALA A 68 -9.62 -8.98 2.01
C ALA A 68 -8.66 -9.80 1.13
N TRP A 69 -8.64 -9.56 -0.18
CA TRP A 69 -7.74 -10.26 -1.10
C TRP A 69 -6.27 -10.03 -0.77
N LEU A 70 -5.87 -8.79 -0.46
CA LEU A 70 -4.51 -8.46 -0.05
C LEU A 70 -4.14 -9.07 1.31
N CYS A 71 -5.07 -9.09 2.27
CA CYS A 71 -4.87 -9.73 3.58
C CYS A 71 -4.68 -11.24 3.48
N ALA A 72 -5.25 -11.89 2.48
CA ALA A 72 -5.08 -13.32 2.24
C ALA A 72 -3.67 -13.68 1.71
N GLN A 73 -2.89 -12.69 1.25
CA GLN A 73 -1.53 -12.91 0.75
C GLN A 73 -0.53 -13.06 1.90
N GLU A 74 0.37 -14.03 1.78
CA GLU A 74 1.37 -14.30 2.80
C GLU A 74 2.32 -13.11 3.03
N GLY A 75 2.51 -12.76 4.30
CA GLY A 75 3.46 -11.72 4.71
C GLY A 75 3.00 -10.29 4.40
N LEU A 76 1.73 -10.09 4.06
CA LEU A 76 1.11 -8.77 3.96
C LEU A 76 0.28 -8.43 5.19
N SER A 77 0.18 -7.14 5.49
CA SER A 77 -0.78 -6.59 6.43
C SER A 77 -1.39 -5.34 5.83
N VAL A 78 -2.71 -5.18 5.94
CA VAL A 78 -3.44 -4.07 5.30
C VAL A 78 -4.13 -3.25 6.37
N VAL A 79 -4.10 -1.93 6.20
CA VAL A 79 -4.87 -0.98 7.01
C VAL A 79 -5.72 -0.12 6.09
N GLU A 80 -7.04 -0.19 6.24
CA GLU A 80 -7.96 0.74 5.60
C GLU A 80 -7.88 2.12 6.26
N THR A 81 -7.90 3.16 5.44
CA THR A 81 -7.89 4.54 5.89
C THR A 81 -8.46 5.46 4.82
N VAL A 82 -8.35 6.77 5.04
CA VAL A 82 -8.72 7.80 4.07
C VAL A 82 -7.59 8.81 3.91
N VAL A 83 -7.48 9.42 2.73
CA VAL A 83 -6.59 10.55 2.50
C VAL A 83 -7.08 11.74 3.31
N ARG A 84 -6.16 12.38 4.04
CA ARG A 84 -6.45 13.55 4.86
C ARG A 84 -6.09 14.83 4.13
N HIS A 85 -6.76 15.91 4.48
CA HIS A 85 -6.43 17.26 4.01
C HIS A 85 -5.76 18.06 5.14
N PRO A 86 -4.44 17.90 5.34
CA PRO A 86 -3.73 18.69 6.33
C PRO A 86 -3.71 20.17 5.91
N PRO A 87 -3.49 21.10 6.86
CA PRO A 87 -3.25 22.51 6.53
C PRO A 87 -2.15 22.67 5.47
N ARG A 88 -2.30 23.64 4.57
CA ARG A 88 -1.32 23.95 3.51
C ARG A 88 -0.05 24.56 4.11
N ARG A 89 0.80 23.71 4.66
CA ARG A 89 2.14 24.02 5.19
C ARG A 89 3.11 22.95 4.73
N ALA A 90 4.39 23.30 4.65
CA ALA A 90 5.43 22.36 4.30
C ALA A 90 5.39 21.13 5.22
N SER A 91 5.43 19.93 4.63
CA SER A 91 5.65 18.71 5.40
C SER A 91 7.04 18.81 6.06
N PRO A 92 7.22 18.27 7.28
CA PRO A 92 8.54 18.19 7.88
C PRO A 92 9.58 17.58 6.92
N ILE A 93 10.79 18.12 6.94
CA ILE A 93 11.91 17.57 6.17
C ILE A 93 12.17 16.15 6.66
N GLY A 94 12.30 15.20 5.73
CA GLY A 94 12.53 13.79 6.02
C GLY A 94 13.33 13.14 4.91
N ILE A 95 14.00 12.03 5.25
CA ILE A 95 14.64 11.15 4.27
C ILE A 95 13.56 10.63 3.33
N PHE A 96 13.84 10.62 2.03
CA PHE A 96 12.93 10.02 1.06
C PHE A 96 12.88 8.50 1.30
N SER A 97 11.80 8.05 1.94
CA SER A 97 11.55 6.66 2.31
C SER A 97 10.14 6.25 1.90
N CYS A 98 9.89 4.93 1.86
CA CYS A 98 8.54 4.43 1.58
C CYS A 98 7.49 4.95 2.57
N VAL A 99 7.87 5.09 3.84
CA VAL A 99 7.03 5.67 4.90
C VAL A 99 6.74 7.14 4.63
N GLU A 100 7.75 7.94 4.29
CA GLU A 100 7.56 9.37 4.02
C GLU A 100 6.70 9.61 2.76
N ALA A 101 6.90 8.82 1.71
CA ALA A 101 6.07 8.87 0.52
C ALA A 101 4.60 8.52 0.84
N VAL A 102 4.34 7.42 1.55
CA VAL A 102 2.98 7.03 1.96
C VAL A 102 2.34 8.08 2.87
N LYS A 103 3.08 8.63 3.85
CA LYS A 103 2.58 9.72 4.70
C LYS A 103 2.15 10.94 3.89
N ARG A 104 2.94 11.35 2.88
CA ARG A 104 2.60 12.49 2.03
C ARG A 104 1.36 12.23 1.18
N VAL A 105 1.21 11.02 0.64
CA VAL A 105 -0.01 10.62 -0.08
C VAL A 105 -1.23 10.68 0.86
N LEU A 106 -1.10 10.21 2.09
CA LEU A 106 -2.19 10.21 3.07
C LEU A 106 -2.44 11.56 3.75
N GLY A 107 -1.60 12.57 3.51
CA GLY A 107 -1.69 13.87 4.20
C GLY A 107 -1.28 13.81 5.68
N LEU A 108 -0.45 12.85 6.07
CA LEU A 108 0.09 12.70 7.43
C LEU A 108 1.38 13.50 7.60
N GLN A 109 1.44 14.35 8.63
CA GLN A 109 2.61 15.20 8.93
C GLN A 109 3.35 14.80 10.22
N ASP A 110 3.22 13.54 10.66
CA ASP A 110 3.86 13.05 11.89
C ASP A 110 5.37 12.81 11.67
N ARG A 111 6.19 13.51 12.47
CA ARG A 111 7.67 13.48 12.41
C ARG A 111 8.27 12.25 13.07
N TRP A 112 7.52 11.58 13.94
CA TRP A 112 8.01 10.46 14.74
C TRP A 112 7.68 9.10 14.11
N VAL A 113 6.90 9.11 13.03
CA VAL A 113 6.61 7.92 12.21
C VAL A 113 7.67 7.81 11.13
N LEU A 114 8.69 6.99 11.41
CA LEU A 114 9.88 6.81 10.57
C LEU A 114 9.97 5.42 9.94
N THR A 115 9.40 4.40 10.57
CA THR A 115 9.45 3.01 10.10
C THR A 115 8.07 2.49 9.66
N PRO A 116 8.01 1.48 8.77
CA PRO A 116 6.74 0.88 8.37
C PRO A 116 5.95 0.35 9.57
N GLY A 117 6.62 -0.22 10.56
CA GLY A 117 5.98 -0.71 11.78
C GLY A 117 5.36 0.42 12.62
N GLN A 118 6.06 1.55 12.76
CA GLN A 118 5.51 2.74 13.43
C GLN A 118 4.32 3.31 12.68
N LEU A 119 4.36 3.32 11.34
CA LEU A 119 3.24 3.77 10.52
C LEU A 119 2.02 2.86 10.70
N TYR A 120 2.21 1.55 10.68
CA TYR A 120 1.14 0.59 10.97
C TYR A 120 0.49 0.84 12.33
N ASP A 121 1.31 1.02 13.38
CA ASP A 121 0.77 1.25 14.72
C ASP A 121 0.04 2.60 14.81
N HIS A 122 0.58 3.64 14.17
CA HIS A 122 -0.02 4.97 14.09
C HIS A 122 -1.38 4.92 13.39
N LEU A 123 -1.45 4.25 12.23
CA LEU A 123 -2.68 4.11 11.46
C LEU A 123 -3.70 3.23 12.19
N THR A 124 -3.29 2.13 12.81
CA THR A 124 -4.21 1.25 13.56
C THR A 124 -4.78 1.95 14.80
N ARG A 125 -3.97 2.74 15.52
CA ARG A 125 -4.44 3.51 16.68
C ARG A 125 -5.41 4.63 16.29
N ASN A 126 -5.17 5.30 15.18
CA ASN A 126 -5.98 6.43 14.71
C ASN A 126 -7.16 6.01 13.82
N GLY A 127 -7.07 4.87 13.14
CA GLY A 127 -8.10 4.30 12.26
C GLY A 127 -9.34 3.86 13.05
N LYS A 128 -9.15 3.34 14.28
CA LYS A 128 -10.23 3.08 15.25
C LYS A 128 -11.13 4.30 15.53
N LYS A 129 -10.63 5.51 15.28
CA LYS A 129 -11.38 6.76 15.48
C LYS A 129 -12.02 7.28 14.19
N SER A 130 -11.61 6.75 13.03
CA SER A 130 -11.90 7.33 11.71
C SER A 130 -12.75 6.43 10.81
N LEU A 131 -12.88 5.14 11.12
CA LEU A 131 -13.64 4.18 10.32
C LEU A 131 -14.54 3.31 11.22
N THR A 132 -15.85 3.40 10.98
CA THR A 132 -16.88 2.53 11.58
C THR A 132 -17.09 1.26 10.73
N ALA A 133 -15.99 0.63 10.30
CA ALA A 133 -15.99 -0.59 9.48
C ALA A 133 -14.95 -1.59 10.04
N PRO A 134 -15.15 -2.91 9.87
CA PRO A 134 -14.49 -3.90 10.69
C PRO A 134 -12.99 -3.93 10.41
N ILE A 135 -12.22 -3.83 11.49
CA ILE A 135 -10.83 -4.30 11.49
C ILE A 135 -10.90 -5.78 11.08
N CYS A 136 -10.21 -6.18 10.02
CA CYS A 136 -10.13 -7.57 9.62
C CYS A 136 -9.46 -8.38 10.73
N GLY A 137 -10.29 -8.91 11.64
CA GLY A 137 -9.94 -9.94 12.59
C GLY A 137 -9.99 -11.27 11.86
N ASN A 138 -8.89 -12.02 11.93
CA ASN A 138 -8.68 -13.37 11.42
C ASN A 138 -9.97 -14.11 11.02
N MET A 139 -10.17 -14.29 9.71
CA MET A 139 -10.78 -15.51 9.19
C MET A 139 -10.15 -15.81 7.82
N VAL A 140 -9.22 -16.76 7.87
CA VAL A 140 -8.68 -17.45 6.70
C VAL A 140 -9.81 -18.24 6.05
N GLN A 141 -10.07 -18.00 4.77
CA GLN A 141 -10.49 -19.07 3.86
C GLN A 141 -9.68 -19.02 2.57
N LYS A 142 -9.16 -20.20 2.24
CA LYS A 142 -8.12 -20.49 1.26
C LYS A 142 -8.72 -20.58 -0.14
N SER A 143 -8.45 -19.60 -0.99
CA SER A 143 -8.48 -19.77 -2.45
C SER A 143 -7.45 -18.86 -3.09
N THR A 144 -6.33 -19.48 -3.49
CA THR A 144 -5.18 -18.84 -4.11
C THR A 144 -5.51 -18.34 -5.52
N PRO A 145 -5.10 -17.12 -5.86
CA PRO A 145 -4.42 -16.89 -7.13
C PRO A 145 -3.01 -16.33 -6.87
N GLU A 146 -2.00 -16.90 -7.53
CA GLU A 146 -0.60 -16.49 -7.44
C GLU A 146 -0.41 -15.03 -7.90
N PRO A 147 0.33 -14.19 -7.15
CA PRO A 147 0.78 -12.91 -7.65
C PRO A 147 2.26 -12.92 -8.08
N CYS A 148 2.45 -12.47 -9.33
CA CYS A 148 3.58 -11.76 -9.94
C CYS A 148 4.44 -12.54 -10.97
N PRO A 149 4.32 -12.22 -12.27
CA PRO A 149 5.25 -12.66 -13.30
C PRO A 149 6.45 -11.68 -13.34
N ASN A 150 7.53 -12.02 -12.65
CA ASN A 150 8.86 -11.59 -13.09
C ASN A 150 9.48 -12.74 -13.88
N HIS A 151 8.97 -12.98 -15.08
CA HIS A 151 9.62 -13.84 -16.06
C HIS A 151 10.07 -12.94 -17.22
N PRO A 152 11.37 -12.88 -17.56
CA PRO A 152 11.77 -12.31 -18.84
C PRO A 152 11.14 -13.15 -19.96
N PRO A 153 10.69 -12.54 -21.07
CA PRO A 153 10.14 -13.30 -22.18
C PRO A 153 11.21 -14.26 -22.70
N ALA A 154 10.87 -15.55 -22.78
CA ALA A 154 11.68 -16.52 -23.48
C ALA A 154 11.78 -16.09 -24.95
N SER A 155 13.01 -15.96 -25.45
CA SER A 155 13.32 -15.73 -26.86
C SER A 155 12.61 -16.79 -27.71
N GLN A 156 11.79 -16.37 -28.67
CA GLN A 156 11.18 -17.30 -29.61
C GLN A 156 12.25 -17.93 -30.51
N PRO A 157 12.24 -19.26 -30.77
CA PRO A 157 13.05 -19.83 -31.83
C PRO A 157 12.52 -19.36 -33.18
N GLY A 158 13.41 -18.80 -34.00
CA GLY A 158 13.10 -18.30 -35.34
C GLY A 158 12.60 -19.39 -36.30
N PRO A 159 12.01 -19.00 -37.45
CA PRO A 159 11.40 -19.94 -38.37
C PRO A 159 12.48 -20.79 -39.06
N VAL A 160 12.30 -22.11 -38.99
CA VAL A 160 13.01 -23.04 -39.87
C VAL A 160 12.46 -22.82 -41.28
N ARG A 161 13.32 -22.35 -42.19
CA ARG A 161 13.03 -22.23 -43.63
C ARG A 161 13.07 -23.62 -44.30
N PRO A 162 12.39 -23.80 -45.45
CA PRO A 162 11.79 -25.05 -45.91
C PRO A 162 12.78 -26.15 -46.27
#